data_AF-A0AAD7DD70-F1
#
_entry.id   AF-A0AAD7DD70-F1
#
_cell.length_a   1.000
_cell.length_b   1.000
_cell.length_c   1.000
_cell.angle_alpha   90.00
_cell.angle_beta   90.00
_cell.angle_gamma   90.00
#
_symmetry.space_group_name_H-M   'P 1'
#
loop_
_entity.id
_entity.type
_entity.pdbx_description
1 polymer ?
#
loop_
_entity_poly.entity_id
_entity_poly.type
_entity_poly.pdbx_seq_one_letter_code
_entity_poly.pdbx_strand_id
1 'polypeptide(L)'
;MYVWVLRHVSGELCPAGDDVPDRWRCKPVEQDHQFDNPPSDSPCLCKTCTANPLAPRPAHCLCSGCTPETSSHELYQPPPKKKQVASDIPAGKRLTKVMKEAGRSCLEDFRVTVWLEASDRTMGLTPLAEFLPDIIITQLLDRFAKISTVAHLSPFISRIVGLEGYHTQLFEVLVELRDTFSEIKKAKAAEKK
;
A
#
# COMPACT_ATOMS: atom_id res chain seq x y z
N MET A 1 -3.76 56.20 12.93
CA MET A 1 -3.53 55.39 14.14
C MET A 1 -4.29 54.09 13.97
N TYR A 2 -3.60 52.96 13.78
CA TYR A 2 -4.23 51.63 13.76
C TYR A 2 -3.99 50.98 15.13
N VAL A 3 -5.08 50.72 15.85
CA VAL A 3 -5.06 49.99 17.12
C VAL A 3 -5.14 48.50 16.78
N TRP A 4 -4.10 47.75 17.12
CA TRP A 4 -4.10 46.29 17.04
C TRP A 4 -4.85 45.73 18.26
N VAL A 5 -5.96 45.02 18.03
CA VAL A 5 -6.60 44.20 19.07
C VAL A 5 -5.98 42.81 19.00
N LEU A 6 -5.12 42.49 19.97
CA LEU A 6 -4.68 41.13 20.24
C LEU A 6 -5.89 40.32 20.72
N ARG A 7 -6.42 39.46 19.85
CA ARG A 7 -7.44 38.48 20.23
C ARG A 7 -6.72 37.26 20.82
N HIS A 8 -6.83 37.10 22.13
CA HIS A 8 -6.47 35.88 22.83
C HIS A 8 -7.30 34.72 22.25
N VAL A 9 -6.63 33.72 21.65
CA VAL A 9 -7.26 32.45 21.30
C VAL A 9 -7.30 31.63 22.58
N SER A 10 -8.45 31.68 23.27
CA SER A 10 -8.75 30.71 24.31
C SER A 10 -8.96 29.36 23.62
N GLY A 11 -8.09 28.39 23.89
CA GLY A 11 -8.29 27.00 23.47
C GLY A 11 -9.53 26.45 24.17
N GLU A 12 -10.63 26.31 23.43
CA GLU A 12 -11.86 25.72 23.95
C GLU A 12 -11.63 24.22 24.19
N LEU A 13 -11.67 23.83 25.46
CA LEU A 13 -11.83 22.44 25.89
C LEU A 13 -13.14 21.89 25.34
N CYS A 14 -13.15 20.64 24.87
CA CYS A 14 -14.39 19.98 24.45
C CYS A 14 -15.44 20.08 25.57
N PRO A 15 -16.70 20.43 25.26
CA PRO A 15 -17.74 20.52 26.26
C PRO A 15 -17.94 19.12 26.89
N ALA A 16 -17.70 19.02 28.19
CA ALA A 16 -18.02 17.84 28.97
C ALA A 16 -19.50 17.93 29.39
N GLY A 17 -20.39 17.36 28.60
CA GLY A 17 -21.82 17.26 28.89
C GLY A 17 -22.45 16.09 28.13
N ASP A 18 -23.46 15.46 28.72
CA ASP A 18 -24.12 14.26 28.18
C ASP A 18 -24.94 14.53 26.90
N ASP A 19 -25.17 15.80 26.55
CA ASP A 19 -25.91 16.27 25.37
C ASP A 19 -25.01 16.64 24.17
N VAL A 20 -23.82 16.06 24.06
CA VAL A 20 -22.97 16.24 22.88
C VAL A 20 -23.37 15.20 21.83
N PRO A 21 -23.78 15.60 20.61
CA PRO A 21 -24.14 14.66 19.55
C PRO A 21 -22.94 13.74 19.24
N ASP A 22 -23.18 12.44 19.11
CA ASP A 22 -22.15 11.38 18.95
C ASP A 22 -21.06 11.67 17.93
N ARG A 23 -21.37 12.50 16.93
CA ARG A 23 -20.43 12.96 15.90
C ARG A 23 -19.23 13.77 16.45
N TRP A 24 -19.29 14.25 17.69
CA TRP A 24 -18.28 15.12 18.31
C TRP A 24 -17.50 14.43 19.44
N ARG A 25 -17.76 13.14 19.70
CA ARG A 25 -16.95 12.35 20.63
C ARG A 25 -15.58 12.08 20.02
N CYS A 26 -14.52 12.36 20.78
CA CYS A 26 -13.15 12.04 20.37
C CYS A 26 -13.02 10.51 20.20
N LYS A 27 -12.54 10.05 19.03
CA LYS A 27 -12.39 8.60 18.74
C LYS A 27 -11.64 7.83 19.83
N PRO A 28 -10.48 8.30 20.34
CA PRO A 28 -9.82 7.69 21.50
C PRO A 28 -10.71 7.52 22.73
N VAL A 29 -11.56 8.51 23.06
CA VAL A 29 -12.44 8.45 24.23
C VAL A 29 -13.54 7.40 24.03
N GLU A 30 -14.09 7.30 22.82
CA GLU A 30 -15.09 6.27 22.51
C GLU A 30 -14.48 4.86 22.52
N GLN A 31 -13.25 4.70 22.02
CA GLN A 31 -12.52 3.45 22.14
C GLN A 31 -12.25 3.09 23.60
N ASP A 32 -11.80 4.06 24.40
CA ASP A 32 -11.59 3.84 25.84
C ASP A 32 -12.87 3.42 26.53
N HIS A 33 -14.01 4.02 26.20
CA HIS A 33 -15.32 3.61 26.70
C HIS A 33 -15.73 2.20 26.22
N GLN A 34 -15.54 1.88 24.94
CA GLN A 34 -15.90 0.58 24.36
C GLN A 34 -15.09 -0.58 24.96
N PHE A 35 -13.85 -0.33 25.37
CA PHE A 35 -12.94 -1.34 25.91
C PHE A 35 -12.72 -1.21 27.43
N ASP A 36 -13.53 -0.40 28.13
CA ASP A 36 -13.40 -0.13 29.56
C ASP A 36 -11.97 0.30 29.99
N ASN A 37 -11.26 1.02 29.11
CA ASN A 37 -9.94 1.56 29.44
C ASN A 37 -10.12 2.70 30.45
N PRO A 38 -9.41 2.69 31.59
CA PRO A 38 -9.50 3.78 32.55
C PRO A 38 -8.91 5.07 31.96
N PRO A 39 -9.35 6.26 32.42
CA PRO A 39 -8.80 7.54 31.97
C PRO A 39 -7.31 7.70 32.32
N SER A 40 -6.84 6.96 33.31
CA SER A 40 -5.43 6.83 33.66
C SER A 40 -5.14 5.40 34.09
N ASP A 41 -4.16 4.78 33.43
CA ASP A 41 -3.63 3.49 33.83
C ASP A 41 -2.71 3.64 35.06
N SER A 42 -2.77 2.68 35.99
CA SER A 42 -1.77 2.62 37.07
C SER A 42 -0.39 2.33 36.47
N PRO A 43 0.67 3.06 36.87
CA PRO A 43 1.99 2.87 36.27
C PRO A 43 2.48 1.44 36.51
N CYS A 44 2.91 0.77 35.43
CA CYS A 44 3.52 -0.55 35.54
C CYS A 44 4.90 -0.44 36.19
N LEU A 45 5.10 -1.18 37.29
CA LEU A 45 6.33 -1.12 38.09
C LEU A 45 7.37 -2.18 37.70
N CYS A 46 7.18 -2.87 36.56
CA CYS A 46 8.16 -3.84 36.10
C CYS A 46 9.42 -3.13 35.58
N LYS A 47 10.58 -3.80 35.66
CA LYS A 47 11.88 -3.23 35.25
C LYS A 47 11.86 -2.63 33.84
N THR A 48 11.16 -3.27 32.90
CA THR A 48 11.07 -2.82 31.50
C THR A 48 10.26 -1.53 31.36
N CYS A 49 9.12 -1.42 32.05
CA CYS A 49 8.26 -0.23 32.00
C CYS A 49 8.82 0.93 32.82
N THR A 50 9.59 0.65 33.88
CA THR A 50 10.32 1.70 34.60
C THR A 50 11.47 2.26 33.75
N ALA A 51 12.17 1.40 33.00
CA ALA A 51 13.22 1.83 32.08
C ALA A 51 12.66 2.51 30.82
N ASN A 52 11.45 2.15 30.39
CA ASN A 52 10.79 2.68 29.20
C ASN A 52 9.34 3.06 29.55
N PRO A 53 9.12 4.22 30.20
CA PRO A 53 7.78 4.68 30.52
C PRO A 53 6.98 4.90 29.23
N LEU A 54 5.69 4.55 29.27
CA LEU A 54 4.76 4.83 28.18
C LEU A 54 4.72 6.35 27.93
N ALA A 55 4.65 6.73 26.66
CA ALA A 55 4.45 8.13 26.30
C ALA A 55 3.15 8.65 26.94
N PRO A 56 3.16 9.88 27.50
CA PRO A 56 1.95 10.45 28.07
C PRO A 56 0.88 10.61 26.97
N ARG A 57 -0.38 10.41 27.33
CA ARG A 57 -1.50 10.66 26.43
C ARG A 57 -1.47 12.15 26.02
N PRO A 58 -1.66 12.48 24.72
CA PRO A 58 -1.67 13.87 24.28
C PRO A 58 -2.79 14.63 25.00
N ALA A 59 -2.50 15.86 25.43
CA ALA A 59 -3.47 16.70 26.16
C ALA A 59 -4.69 17.12 25.31
N HIS A 60 -4.57 17.03 23.99
CA HIS A 60 -5.62 17.41 23.04
C HIS A 60 -5.88 16.28 22.04
N CYS A 61 -7.15 16.05 21.74
CA CYS A 61 -7.56 15.06 20.76
C CYS A 61 -7.24 15.55 19.34
N LEU A 62 -6.30 14.90 18.66
CA LEU A 62 -5.97 15.16 17.25
C LEU A 62 -6.86 14.40 16.27
N CYS A 63 -8.00 13.86 16.73
CA CYS A 63 -8.89 13.13 15.82
C CYS A 63 -9.55 14.11 14.85
N SER A 64 -9.82 13.65 13.63
CA SER A 64 -10.33 14.44 12.49
C SER A 64 -11.70 15.10 12.71
N GLY A 65 -12.28 15.02 13.92
CA GLY A 65 -13.60 15.52 14.26
C GLY A 65 -13.67 16.47 15.46
N CYS A 66 -12.57 16.73 16.19
CA CYS A 66 -12.62 17.53 17.44
C CYS A 66 -12.03 18.94 17.34
N THR A 67 -11.59 19.38 16.16
CA THR A 67 -11.20 20.77 15.93
C THR A 67 -11.90 21.27 14.67
N PRO A 68 -12.66 22.39 14.69
CA PRO A 68 -12.89 23.12 13.46
C PRO A 68 -11.51 23.48 12.91
N GLU A 69 -11.26 23.14 11.64
CA GLU A 69 -9.96 23.34 10.99
C GLU A 69 -9.49 24.77 11.26
N THR A 70 -8.60 24.93 12.24
CA THR A 70 -7.97 26.21 12.47
C THR A 70 -7.08 26.36 11.27
N SER A 71 -7.44 27.31 10.41
CA SER A 71 -6.82 27.63 9.12
C SER A 71 -5.37 28.09 9.32
N SER A 72 -4.52 27.18 9.79
CA SER A 72 -3.08 27.24 9.64
C SER A 72 -2.79 26.88 8.19
N HIS A 73 -3.11 27.84 7.32
CA HIS A 73 -2.63 27.95 5.95
C HIS A 73 -1.10 28.16 5.90
N GLU A 74 -0.37 27.74 6.93
CA GLU A 74 1.08 27.65 6.93
C GLU A 74 1.49 26.41 6.14
N LEU A 75 1.60 26.64 4.83
CA LEU A 75 2.63 26.07 3.98
C LEU A 75 2.82 24.55 4.11
N TYR A 76 1.74 23.78 3.96
CA TYR A 76 1.87 22.43 3.42
C TYR A 76 2.41 22.56 1.99
N GLN A 77 3.73 22.69 1.86
CA GLN A 77 4.38 22.46 0.59
C GLN A 77 4.14 20.98 0.28
N PRO A 78 3.44 20.66 -0.81
CA PRO A 78 3.28 19.27 -1.21
C PRO A 78 4.68 18.67 -1.30
N PRO A 79 4.91 17.45 -0.76
CA PRO A 79 6.22 16.84 -0.80
C PRO A 79 6.75 16.88 -2.23
N PRO A 80 8.01 17.26 -2.44
CA PRO A 80 8.55 17.45 -3.78
C PRO A 80 8.26 16.20 -4.60
N LYS A 81 7.54 16.37 -5.71
CA LYS A 81 7.17 15.27 -6.60
C LYS A 81 8.44 14.49 -6.91
N LYS A 82 8.56 13.27 -6.37
CA LYS A 82 9.72 12.42 -6.62
C LYS A 82 9.88 12.35 -8.13
N LYS A 83 11.01 12.85 -8.65
CA LYS A 83 11.31 12.76 -10.09
C LYS A 83 11.20 11.29 -10.44
N GLN A 84 10.20 10.94 -11.24
CA GLN A 84 10.04 9.57 -11.70
C GLN A 84 11.33 9.23 -12.42
N VAL A 85 12.09 8.27 -11.87
CA VAL A 85 13.31 7.77 -12.49
C VAL A 85 12.91 7.39 -13.91
N ALA A 86 13.51 8.06 -14.90
CA ALA A 86 13.18 7.84 -16.29
C ALA A 86 13.33 6.34 -16.56
N SER A 87 12.24 5.69 -16.96
CA SER A 87 12.28 4.26 -17.26
C SER A 87 13.30 4.03 -18.38
N ASP A 88 14.32 3.22 -18.10
CA ASP A 88 15.36 2.78 -19.06
C ASP A 88 14.80 2.10 -20.31
N ILE A 89 13.50 1.81 -20.35
CA ILE A 89 12.85 1.09 -21.45
C ILE A 89 12.36 2.11 -22.48
N PRO A 90 12.81 2.01 -23.74
CA PRO A 90 12.35 2.89 -24.82
C PRO A 90 10.82 2.87 -24.94
N ALA A 91 10.21 4.03 -25.22
CA ALA A 91 8.76 4.19 -25.22
C ALA A 91 8.02 3.15 -26.10
N GLY A 92 8.55 2.86 -27.30
CA GLY A 92 7.94 1.87 -28.22
C GLY A 92 7.99 0.41 -27.74
N LYS A 93 8.82 0.11 -26.74
CA LYS A 93 8.90 -1.23 -26.12
C LYS A 93 8.05 -1.36 -24.85
N ARG A 94 7.47 -0.26 -24.35
CA ARG A 94 6.63 -0.28 -23.15
C ARG A 94 5.29 -0.95 -23.44
N LEU A 95 4.78 -1.71 -22.48
CA LEU A 95 3.45 -2.29 -22.56
C LEU A 95 2.39 -1.19 -22.40
N THR A 96 1.36 -1.24 -23.25
CA THR A 96 0.18 -0.38 -23.10
C THR A 96 -0.66 -0.82 -21.90
N LYS A 97 -1.60 0.02 -21.44
CA LYS A 97 -2.51 -0.34 -20.34
C LYS A 97 -3.27 -1.65 -20.61
N VAL A 98 -3.79 -1.81 -21.84
CA VAL A 98 -4.54 -3.01 -22.26
C VAL A 98 -3.66 -4.26 -22.19
N MET A 99 -2.41 -4.16 -22.65
CA MET A 99 -1.47 -5.29 -22.58
C MET A 99 -1.10 -5.63 -21.13
N LYS A 100 -0.91 -4.62 -20.27
CA LYS A 100 -0.64 -4.84 -18.84
C LYS A 100 -1.79 -5.55 -18.14
N GLU A 101 -3.03 -5.21 -18.48
CA GLU A 101 -4.22 -5.87 -17.92
C GLU A 101 -4.28 -7.34 -18.34
N ALA A 102 -4.12 -7.62 -19.64
CA ALA A 102 -4.09 -8.99 -20.15
C ALA A 102 -2.94 -9.82 -19.53
N GLY A 103 -1.75 -9.22 -19.42
CA GLY A 103 -0.60 -9.85 -18.77
C GLY A 103 -0.80 -10.09 -17.29
N ARG A 104 -1.49 -9.18 -16.59
CA ARG A 104 -1.84 -9.34 -15.16
C ARG A 104 -2.77 -10.53 -14.96
N SER A 105 -3.87 -10.59 -15.72
CA SER A 105 -4.84 -11.69 -15.65
C SER A 105 -4.16 -13.04 -15.89
N CYS A 106 -3.31 -13.15 -16.92
CA CYS A 106 -2.61 -14.39 -17.23
C CYS A 106 -1.61 -14.81 -16.12
N LEU A 107 -0.91 -13.86 -15.51
CA LEU A 107 -0.01 -14.14 -14.38
C LEU A 107 -0.77 -14.45 -13.07
N GLU A 108 -1.98 -13.92 -12.91
CA GLU A 108 -2.91 -14.30 -11.84
C GLU A 108 -3.40 -15.73 -12.00
N ASP A 109 -3.77 -16.14 -13.21
CA ASP A 109 -4.15 -17.53 -13.51
C ASP A 109 -2.97 -18.48 -13.24
N PHE A 110 -1.76 -18.11 -13.70
CA PHE A 110 -0.55 -18.87 -13.40
C PHE A 110 -0.31 -19.01 -11.89
N ARG A 111 -0.52 -17.94 -11.11
CA ARG A 111 -0.41 -17.97 -9.64
C ARG A 111 -1.35 -19.01 -9.03
N VAL A 112 -2.58 -19.10 -9.52
CA VAL A 112 -3.57 -20.10 -9.09
C VAL A 112 -3.08 -21.51 -9.44
N THR A 113 -2.57 -21.72 -10.65
CA THR A 113 -2.00 -23.02 -11.07
C THR A 113 -0.88 -23.47 -10.14
N VAL A 114 0.11 -22.59 -9.89
CA VAL A 114 1.24 -22.92 -8.98
C VAL A 114 0.74 -23.24 -7.57
N TRP A 115 -0.24 -22.47 -7.08
CA TRP A 115 -0.83 -22.70 -5.76
C TRP A 115 -1.55 -24.05 -5.66
N LEU A 116 -2.27 -24.47 -6.72
CA LEU A 116 -2.96 -25.76 -6.78
C LEU A 116 -1.98 -26.95 -6.94
N GLU A 117 -0.88 -26.77 -7.66
CA GLU A 117 0.15 -27.80 -7.85
C GLU A 117 1.08 -27.94 -6.65
N ALA A 118 1.22 -26.89 -5.85
CA ALA A 118 2.02 -26.92 -4.64
C ALA A 118 1.44 -27.92 -3.62
N SER A 119 2.27 -28.84 -3.14
CA SER A 119 1.79 -29.83 -2.18
C SER A 119 1.39 -29.18 -0.85
N ASP A 120 0.22 -29.54 -0.34
CA ASP A 120 -0.26 -29.12 1.00
C ASP A 120 0.78 -29.43 2.10
N ARG A 121 1.58 -30.49 1.91
CA ARG A 121 2.60 -30.92 2.88
C ARG A 121 3.78 -29.96 2.97
N THR A 122 4.17 -29.31 1.88
CA THR A 122 5.34 -28.42 1.83
C THR A 122 4.96 -26.96 2.04
N MET A 123 3.80 -26.54 1.55
CA MET A 123 3.38 -25.14 1.57
C MET A 123 2.31 -24.80 2.63
N GLY A 124 1.69 -25.81 3.26
CA GLY A 124 0.76 -25.61 4.36
C GLY A 124 -0.40 -24.65 4.02
N LEU A 125 -0.68 -23.69 4.90
CA LEU A 125 -1.73 -22.68 4.75
C LEU A 125 -1.23 -21.38 4.09
N THR A 126 -0.21 -21.47 3.23
CA THR A 126 0.37 -20.29 2.58
C THR A 126 -0.68 -19.62 1.68
N PRO A 127 -0.99 -18.32 1.88
CA PRO A 127 -1.95 -17.60 1.05
C PRO A 127 -1.54 -17.56 -0.42
N LEU A 128 -2.52 -17.58 -1.33
CA LEU A 128 -2.31 -17.45 -2.78
C LEU A 128 -1.43 -16.24 -3.17
N ALA A 129 -1.57 -15.12 -2.46
CA ALA A 129 -0.80 -13.91 -2.71
C ALA A 129 0.70 -14.06 -2.47
N GLU A 130 1.14 -15.01 -1.65
CA GLU A 130 2.56 -15.26 -1.36
C GLU A 130 3.27 -16.04 -2.48
N PHE A 131 2.53 -16.76 -3.33
CA PHE A 131 3.12 -17.50 -4.44
C PHE A 131 3.61 -16.60 -5.56
N LEU A 132 2.84 -15.58 -5.93
CA LEU A 132 3.26 -14.57 -6.89
C LEU A 132 2.64 -13.22 -6.51
N PRO A 133 3.29 -12.45 -5.64
CA PRO A 133 2.74 -11.18 -5.15
C PRO A 133 2.49 -10.17 -6.28
N ASP A 134 1.45 -9.34 -6.13
CA ASP A 134 1.05 -8.37 -7.17
C ASP A 134 2.14 -7.36 -7.50
N ILE A 135 2.99 -7.05 -6.52
CA ILE A 135 4.16 -6.19 -6.71
C ILE A 135 5.15 -6.83 -7.69
N ILE A 136 5.32 -8.15 -7.64
CA ILE A 136 6.20 -8.90 -8.52
C ILE A 136 5.59 -9.00 -9.92
N ILE A 137 4.29 -9.29 -10.04
CA ILE A 137 3.57 -9.24 -11.32
C ILE A 137 3.76 -7.88 -12.00
N THR A 138 3.57 -6.80 -11.23
CA THR A 138 3.74 -5.44 -11.74
C THR A 138 5.18 -5.20 -12.21
N GLN A 139 6.17 -5.63 -11.44
CA GLN A 139 7.58 -5.52 -11.81
C GLN A 139 7.96 -6.34 -13.05
N LEU A 140 7.44 -7.55 -13.18
CA LEU A 140 7.64 -8.42 -14.35
C LEU A 140 7.08 -7.76 -15.60
N LEU A 141 5.85 -7.23 -15.55
CA LEU A 141 5.22 -6.53 -16.67
C LEU A 141 5.92 -5.21 -17.01
N ASP A 142 6.36 -4.46 -16.00
CA ASP A 142 7.09 -3.21 -16.21
C ASP A 142 8.45 -3.44 -16.87
N ARG A 143 9.11 -4.56 -16.56
CA ARG A 143 10.43 -4.93 -17.11
C ARG A 143 10.35 -5.98 -18.21
N PHE A 144 9.16 -6.28 -18.71
CA PHE A 144 8.89 -7.37 -19.65
C PHE A 144 9.82 -7.36 -20.87
N ALA A 145 10.06 -6.18 -21.46
CA ALA A 145 10.93 -6.02 -22.61
C ALA A 145 12.42 -6.38 -22.35
N LYS A 146 12.85 -6.44 -21.09
CA LYS A 146 14.21 -6.84 -20.68
C LYS A 146 14.31 -8.33 -20.36
N ILE A 147 13.20 -9.04 -20.19
CA ILE A 147 13.18 -10.46 -19.83
C ILE A 147 13.26 -11.27 -21.12
N SER A 148 14.43 -11.82 -21.44
CA SER A 148 14.67 -12.61 -22.67
C SER A 148 15.06 -14.06 -22.38
N THR A 149 15.46 -14.37 -21.14
CA THR A 149 15.91 -15.70 -20.71
C THR A 149 15.38 -16.01 -19.31
N VAL A 150 15.37 -17.29 -18.94
CA VAL A 150 14.99 -17.75 -17.59
C VAL A 150 15.89 -17.11 -16.51
N ALA A 151 17.17 -16.88 -16.81
CA ALA A 151 18.11 -16.25 -15.88
C ALA A 151 17.69 -14.83 -15.46
N HIS A 152 17.02 -14.09 -16.34
CA HIS A 152 16.52 -12.75 -16.02
C HIS A 152 15.39 -12.76 -15.00
N LEU A 153 14.76 -13.91 -14.75
CA LEU A 153 13.70 -14.06 -13.75
C LEU A 153 14.23 -14.26 -12.32
N SER A 154 15.46 -14.76 -12.18
CA SER A 154 16.07 -15.06 -10.88
C SER A 154 16.00 -13.89 -9.87
N PRO A 155 16.23 -12.61 -10.24
CA PRO A 155 16.12 -11.49 -9.32
C PRO A 155 14.72 -11.25 -8.75
N PHE A 156 13.67 -11.69 -9.45
CA PHE A 156 12.28 -11.53 -9.03
C PHE A 156 11.82 -12.71 -8.18
N ILE A 157 12.24 -13.92 -8.55
CA ILE A 157 11.70 -15.17 -7.99
C ILE A 157 12.52 -15.67 -6.81
N SER A 158 13.84 -15.39 -6.75
CA SER A 158 14.73 -15.90 -5.69
C SER A 158 14.32 -15.57 -4.26
N ARG A 159 13.41 -14.60 -4.08
CA ARG A 159 12.88 -14.19 -2.77
C ARG A 159 11.54 -14.84 -2.41
N ILE A 160 10.97 -15.63 -3.32
CA ILE A 160 9.62 -16.18 -3.22
C ILE A 160 9.73 -17.69 -3.10
N VAL A 161 9.57 -18.19 -1.88
CA VAL A 161 9.66 -19.62 -1.55
C VAL A 161 8.65 -20.43 -2.38
N GLY A 162 7.46 -19.88 -2.61
CA GLY A 162 6.37 -20.53 -3.35
C GLY A 162 6.67 -20.85 -4.83
N LEU A 163 7.69 -20.24 -5.43
CA LEU A 163 8.01 -20.37 -6.87
C LEU A 163 9.31 -21.12 -7.16
N GLU A 164 9.94 -21.71 -6.14
CA GLU A 164 11.11 -22.53 -6.36
C GLU A 164 10.75 -23.72 -7.29
N GLY A 165 11.51 -23.90 -8.37
CA GLY A 165 11.23 -24.90 -9.41
C GLY A 165 10.30 -24.44 -10.55
N TYR A 166 9.52 -23.38 -10.39
CA TYR A 166 8.55 -22.91 -11.40
C TYR A 166 9.12 -21.89 -12.40
N HIS A 167 10.45 -21.73 -12.45
CA HIS A 167 11.12 -20.70 -13.25
C HIS A 167 10.89 -20.89 -14.76
N THR A 168 10.96 -22.14 -15.23
CA THR A 168 10.76 -22.48 -16.63
C THR A 168 9.31 -22.26 -17.05
N GLN A 169 8.35 -22.73 -16.27
CA GLN A 169 6.93 -22.57 -16.55
C GLN A 169 6.51 -21.09 -16.58
N LEU A 170 6.97 -20.29 -15.61
CA LEU A 170 6.72 -18.85 -15.62
C LEU A 170 7.34 -18.19 -16.86
N PHE A 171 8.54 -18.62 -17.28
CA PHE A 171 9.14 -18.11 -18.50
C PHE A 171 8.34 -18.47 -19.75
N GLU A 172 7.80 -19.69 -19.83
CA GLU A 172 6.91 -20.14 -20.91
C GLU A 172 5.65 -19.26 -20.99
N VAL A 173 4.98 -19.02 -19.86
CA VAL A 173 3.83 -18.08 -19.78
C VAL A 173 4.22 -16.69 -20.28
N LEU A 174 5.40 -16.18 -19.92
CA LEU A 174 5.88 -14.89 -20.42
C LEU A 174 6.19 -14.90 -21.92
N VAL A 175 6.58 -16.04 -22.49
CA VAL A 175 6.77 -16.21 -23.94
C VAL A 175 5.42 -16.19 -24.65
N GLU A 176 4.42 -16.93 -24.17
CA GLU A 176 3.06 -16.91 -24.71
C GLU A 176 2.47 -15.49 -24.71
N LEU A 177 2.68 -14.75 -23.62
CA LEU A 177 2.26 -13.35 -23.54
C LEU A 177 2.88 -12.47 -24.62
N ARG A 178 4.08 -12.78 -25.13
CA ARG A 178 4.68 -12.01 -26.24
C ARG A 178 3.86 -12.14 -27.52
N ASP A 179 3.31 -13.32 -27.76
CA ASP A 179 2.47 -13.57 -28.93
C ASP A 179 1.13 -12.86 -28.77
N THR A 180 0.49 -12.99 -27.61
CA THR A 180 -0.74 -12.25 -27.28
C THR A 180 -0.55 -10.73 -27.44
N PHE A 181 0.57 -10.20 -26.95
CA PHE A 181 0.91 -8.78 -27.06
C PHE A 181 1.18 -8.33 -28.49
N SER A 182 1.74 -9.21 -29.32
CA SER A 182 1.96 -8.96 -30.74
C SER A 182 0.63 -8.87 -31.48
N GLU A 183 -0.32 -9.75 -31.17
CA GLU A 183 -1.68 -9.71 -31.75
C GLU A 183 -2.46 -8.46 -31.31
N ILE A 184 -2.41 -8.09 -30.02
CA ILE A 184 -3.03 -6.84 -29.54
C ILE A 184 -2.47 -5.62 -30.27
N LYS A 185 -1.15 -5.58 -30.51
CA LYS A 185 -0.51 -4.49 -31.27
C LYS A 185 -0.97 -4.46 -32.72
N LYS A 186 -1.07 -5.61 -33.39
CA LYS A 186 -1.57 -5.72 -34.77
C LYS A 186 -3.03 -5.24 -34.86
N ALA A 187 -3.89 -5.70 -33.96
CA ALA A 187 -5.30 -5.27 -33.90
C ALA A 187 -5.43 -3.75 -33.72
N LYS A 188 -4.67 -3.16 -32.78
CA LYS A 188 -4.66 -1.71 -32.55
C LYS A 188 -4.09 -0.90 -33.72
N ALA A 189 -3.21 -1.48 -34.53
CA ALA A 189 -2.70 -0.84 -35.74
C ALA A 189 -3.72 -0.92 -36.89
N ALA A 190 -4.50 -1.99 -36.98
CA ALA A 190 -5.58 -2.15 -37.97
C ALA A 190 -6.75 -1.19 -37.71
N GLU A 191 -7.14 -0.97 -36.45
CA GLU A 191 -8.19 -0.01 -36.05
C GLU A 191 -7.91 1.46 -36.43
N LYS A 192 -6.65 1.80 -36.70
CA LYS A 192 -6.23 3.19 -37.02
C LYS A 192 -6.20 3.49 -38.52
N LYS A 193 -6.38 2.50 -39.38
CA LYS A 193 -6.42 2.65 -40.84
C LYS A 193 -7.85 2.85 -41.29
#